data_AF-A0A0F2Q1D8-F1
#
_entry.id   AF-A0A0F2Q1D8-F1
#
_cell.length_a   1.000
_cell.length_b   1.000
_cell.length_c   1.000
_cell.angle_alpha   90.00
_cell.angle_beta   90.00
_cell.angle_gamma   90.00
#
_symmetry.space_group_name_H-M   'P 1'
#
loop_
_entity.id
_entity.type
_entity.pdbx_description
1 polymer ?
#
loop_
_entity_poly.entity_id
_entity_poly.type
_entity_poly.pdbx_seq_one_letter_code
_entity_poly.pdbx_strand_id
1 'polypeptide(L)'
;MLEQEEKENLKTNKNDTTKFPSGKILLSVLEKEYEYEADRFRSLETRTGIFMTFVGAILVFFASTIKIPNLNVQVDSVLQALPYVLIIIFSILTILSLFISLTFFIKVVSIQTYKRLSLEGFTENNATYEEGLVSTSLMIEYKSIIKHNNEANNKKIRFYKTGVYFILISLVLTAVSYILSLFAV
;
A
#
# COMPACT_ATOMS: atom_id res chain seq x y z
N MET A 1 -47.85 -36.12 -41.16
CA MET A 1 -47.73 -34.67 -40.84
C MET A 1 -47.34 -34.46 -39.38
N LEU A 2 -47.97 -35.11 -38.40
CA LEU A 2 -47.60 -34.98 -36.98
C LEU A 2 -46.18 -35.49 -36.63
N GLU A 3 -45.67 -36.54 -37.28
CA GLU A 3 -44.29 -37.02 -37.07
C GLU A 3 -43.20 -36.13 -37.69
N GLN A 4 -43.55 -35.22 -38.60
CA GLN A 4 -42.60 -34.27 -39.18
C GLN A 4 -42.48 -33.02 -38.31
N GLU A 5 -43.59 -32.53 -37.73
CA GLU A 5 -43.57 -31.44 -36.74
C GLU A 5 -42.86 -31.81 -35.43
N GLU A 6 -42.95 -33.08 -35.00
CA GLU A 6 -42.25 -33.55 -33.80
C GLU A 6 -40.73 -33.69 -34.03
N LYS A 7 -40.32 -34.14 -35.23
CA LYS A 7 -38.89 -34.18 -35.62
C LYS A 7 -38.29 -32.81 -35.91
N GLU A 8 -39.12 -31.83 -36.26
CA GLU A 8 -38.69 -30.44 -36.45
C GLU A 8 -38.54 -29.71 -35.10
N ASN A 9 -39.42 -29.96 -34.13
CA ASN A 9 -39.28 -29.45 -32.76
C ASN A 9 -38.11 -30.06 -31.96
N LEU A 10 -37.69 -31.29 -32.27
CA LEU A 10 -36.52 -31.92 -31.65
C LEU A 10 -35.17 -31.43 -32.20
N LYS A 11 -35.16 -30.69 -33.32
CA LYS A 11 -33.91 -30.10 -33.87
C LYS A 11 -33.63 -28.69 -33.35
N THR A 12 -34.60 -28.04 -32.70
CA THR A 12 -34.46 -26.64 -32.25
C THR A 12 -33.91 -26.48 -30.83
N ASN A 13 -33.60 -27.58 -30.13
CA ASN A 13 -33.23 -27.51 -28.70
C ASN A 13 -31.89 -28.19 -28.38
N LYS A 14 -30.88 -27.96 -29.23
CA LYS A 14 -29.53 -28.54 -29.06
C LYS A 14 -28.37 -27.55 -29.26
N ASN A 15 -28.60 -26.26 -29.02
CA ASN A 15 -27.55 -25.23 -29.09
C ASN A 15 -27.35 -24.42 -27.79
N ASP A 16 -28.01 -24.77 -26.68
CA ASP A 16 -27.78 -24.15 -25.36
C ASP A 16 -26.63 -24.82 -24.58
N THR A 17 -25.55 -25.20 -25.27
CA THR A 17 -24.29 -25.48 -24.59
C THR A 17 -23.58 -24.16 -24.37
N THR A 18 -24.01 -23.40 -23.36
CA THR A 18 -23.24 -22.27 -22.85
C THR A 18 -21.83 -22.77 -22.55
N LYS A 19 -20.86 -22.39 -23.38
CA LYS A 19 -19.49 -22.93 -23.32
C LYS A 19 -18.76 -22.49 -22.03
N PHE A 20 -19.33 -21.51 -21.32
CA PHE A 20 -18.78 -20.87 -20.12
C PHE A 20 -19.87 -20.51 -19.10
N PRO A 21 -20.56 -21.50 -18.50
CA PRO A 21 -21.72 -21.23 -17.62
C PRO A 21 -21.33 -20.47 -16.34
N SER A 22 -20.09 -20.61 -15.89
CA SER A 22 -19.57 -19.95 -14.68
C SER A 22 -18.91 -18.59 -14.94
N GLY A 23 -18.79 -18.15 -16.19
CA GLY A 23 -18.04 -16.94 -16.56
C GLY A 23 -18.54 -15.69 -15.82
N LYS A 24 -19.86 -15.53 -15.72
CA LYS A 24 -20.51 -14.41 -15.02
C LYS A 24 -20.25 -14.43 -13.51
N ILE A 25 -20.32 -15.62 -12.89
CA ILE A 25 -20.03 -15.78 -11.45
C ILE A 25 -18.59 -15.39 -11.16
N LEU A 26 -17.63 -15.91 -11.94
CA LEU A 26 -16.21 -15.61 -11.76
C LEU A 26 -15.89 -14.15 -12.03
N LEU A 27 -16.48 -13.54 -13.06
CA LEU A 27 -16.33 -12.11 -13.33
C LEU A 27 -16.80 -11.26 -12.15
N SER A 28 -17.99 -11.56 -11.59
CA SER A 28 -18.52 -10.81 -10.44
C SER A 28 -17.64 -10.90 -9.19
N VAL A 29 -16.94 -12.02 -8.99
CA VAL A 29 -15.95 -12.17 -7.91
C VAL A 29 -14.72 -11.31 -8.19
N LEU A 30 -14.23 -11.30 -9.42
CA LEU A 30 -13.06 -10.50 -9.79
C LEU A 30 -13.33 -9.00 -9.78
N GLU A 31 -14.52 -8.54 -10.15
CA GLU A 31 -14.92 -7.14 -10.03
C GLU A 31 -14.83 -6.67 -8.57
N LYS A 32 -15.36 -7.47 -7.64
CA LYS A 32 -15.25 -7.19 -6.19
C LYS A 32 -13.81 -7.19 -5.69
N GLU A 33 -13.00 -8.14 -6.13
CA GLU A 33 -11.57 -8.18 -5.77
C GLU A 33 -10.79 -6.99 -6.35
N TYR A 34 -11.15 -6.51 -7.54
CA TYR A 34 -10.58 -5.30 -8.13
C TYR A 34 -10.92 -4.05 -7.31
N GLU A 35 -12.17 -3.91 -6.88
CA GLU A 35 -12.58 -2.83 -5.97
C GLU A 35 -11.83 -2.90 -4.63
N TYR A 36 -11.75 -4.09 -4.03
CA TYR A 36 -10.99 -4.30 -2.80
C TYR A 36 -9.51 -3.93 -2.95
N GLU A 37 -8.88 -4.29 -4.07
CA GLU A 37 -7.48 -3.98 -4.35
C GLU A 37 -7.25 -2.46 -4.53
N ALA A 38 -8.22 -1.75 -5.13
CA ALA A 38 -8.20 -0.30 -5.26
C ALA A 38 -8.40 0.40 -3.91
N ASP A 39 -9.29 -0.11 -3.06
CA ASP A 39 -9.49 0.42 -1.71
C ASP A 39 -8.29 0.13 -0.80
N ARG A 40 -7.64 -1.03 -0.95
CA ARG A 40 -6.39 -1.33 -0.25
C ARG A 40 -5.29 -0.33 -0.61
N PHE A 41 -5.19 0.05 -1.89
CA PHE A 41 -4.27 1.09 -2.36
C PHE A 41 -4.57 2.45 -1.70
N ARG A 42 -5.83 2.92 -1.78
CA ARG A 42 -6.26 4.19 -1.18
C ARG A 42 -6.00 4.22 0.32
N SER A 43 -6.38 3.16 1.04
CA SER A 43 -6.16 3.07 2.47
C SER A 43 -4.67 3.11 2.82
N LEU A 44 -3.79 2.52 2.00
CA LEU A 44 -2.35 2.56 2.23
C LEU A 44 -1.79 3.97 2.07
N GLU A 45 -2.20 4.70 1.02
CA GLU A 45 -1.79 6.08 0.79
C GLU A 45 -2.30 7.02 1.89
N THR A 46 -3.56 6.90 2.30
CA THR A 46 -4.12 7.69 3.40
C THR A 46 -3.36 7.47 4.71
N ARG A 47 -3.11 6.20 5.08
CA ARG A 47 -2.34 5.87 6.30
C ARG A 47 -0.91 6.39 6.21
N THR A 48 -0.30 6.31 5.05
CA THR A 48 1.05 6.85 4.80
C THR A 48 1.09 8.37 4.98
N GLY A 49 0.08 9.09 4.47
CA GLY A 49 -0.07 10.53 4.69
C GLY A 49 -0.08 10.90 6.17
N ILE A 50 -0.86 10.18 6.97
CA ILE A 50 -0.93 10.36 8.43
C ILE A 50 0.46 10.18 9.07
N PHE A 51 1.18 9.11 8.71
CA PHE A 51 2.51 8.86 9.27
C PHE A 51 3.55 9.88 8.83
N MET A 52 3.48 10.43 7.62
CA MET A 52 4.36 11.53 7.20
C MET A 52 4.13 12.79 8.05
N THR A 53 2.87 13.15 8.32
CA THR A 53 2.55 14.25 9.24
C THR A 53 3.07 13.95 10.65
N PHE A 54 2.93 12.71 11.12
CA PHE A 54 3.43 12.31 12.42
C PHE A 54 4.96 12.40 12.53
N VAL A 55 5.70 12.02 11.48
CA VAL A 55 7.17 12.23 11.41
C VAL A 55 7.53 13.71 11.56
N GLY A 56 6.80 14.61 10.89
CA GLY A 56 6.99 16.05 11.02
C GLY A 56 6.72 16.54 12.45
N ALA A 57 5.65 16.05 13.09
CA ALA A 57 5.33 16.38 14.47
C ALA A 57 6.41 15.92 15.45
N ILE A 58 6.93 14.69 15.30
CA ILE A 58 8.05 14.18 16.12
C ILE A 58 9.29 15.04 15.91
N LEU A 59 9.61 15.43 14.68
CA LEU A 59 10.78 16.26 14.40
C LEU A 59 10.69 17.64 15.09
N VAL A 60 9.53 18.29 15.03
CA VAL A 60 9.28 19.58 15.72
C VAL A 60 9.34 19.41 17.24
N PHE A 61 8.71 18.37 17.78
CA PHE A 61 8.78 18.05 19.22
C PHE A 61 10.23 17.82 19.66
N PHE A 62 10.98 17.04 18.90
CA PHE A 62 12.39 16.75 19.16
C PHE A 62 13.23 18.02 19.17
N ALA A 63 13.11 18.85 18.13
CA ALA A 63 13.86 20.10 17.99
C ALA A 63 13.53 21.14 19.06
N SER A 64 12.28 21.18 19.54
CA SER A 64 11.85 22.12 20.59
C SER A 64 12.21 21.67 21.99
N THR A 65 12.25 20.36 22.24
CA THR A 65 12.45 19.80 23.58
C THR A 65 13.93 19.53 23.86
N ILE A 66 14.67 19.01 22.88
CA ILE A 66 16.05 18.59 23.08
C ILE A 66 16.99 19.74 22.77
N LYS A 67 17.50 20.37 23.82
CA LYS A 67 18.57 21.37 23.71
C LYS A 67 19.89 20.64 23.56
N ILE A 68 20.60 20.91 22.46
CA ILE A 68 21.96 20.42 22.30
C ILE A 68 22.83 21.07 23.39
N PRO A 69 23.46 20.28 24.27
CA PRO A 69 24.28 20.83 25.33
C PRO A 69 25.49 21.57 24.75
N ASN A 70 25.92 22.63 25.43
CA ASN A 70 27.12 23.36 25.04
C ASN A 70 28.33 22.42 25.09
N LEU A 71 29.07 22.31 23.99
CA LEU A 71 30.26 21.45 23.89
C LEU A 71 31.46 21.99 24.68
N ASN A 72 31.34 23.18 25.27
CA ASN A 72 32.41 23.89 25.97
C ASN A 72 32.34 23.71 27.50
N VAL A 73 31.61 22.69 27.99
CA VAL A 73 31.52 22.36 29.42
C VAL A 73 32.82 21.72 29.87
N GLN A 74 33.44 22.27 30.91
CA GLN A 74 34.56 21.62 31.60
C GLN A 74 34.00 20.42 32.36
N VAL A 75 34.46 19.23 31.98
CA VAL A 75 34.02 17.99 32.62
C VAL A 75 35.19 17.39 33.39
N ASP A 76 35.03 17.25 34.70
CA ASP A 76 36.10 16.81 35.60
C ASP A 76 36.28 15.28 35.60
N SER A 77 35.30 14.53 35.09
CA SER A 77 35.36 13.07 35.03
C SER A 77 34.65 12.48 33.82
N VAL A 78 35.14 11.33 33.33
CA VAL A 78 34.53 10.58 32.22
C VAL A 78 33.06 10.24 32.50
N LEU A 79 32.73 9.96 33.76
CA LEU A 79 31.36 9.62 34.17
C LEU A 79 30.39 10.79 34.01
N GLN A 80 30.84 12.02 34.25
CA GLN A 80 30.05 13.23 34.02
C GLN A 80 29.93 13.58 32.53
N ALA A 81 30.88 13.15 31.68
CA ALA A 81 30.86 13.41 30.24
C ALA A 81 29.89 12.49 29.48
N LEU A 82 29.66 11.30 30.03
CA LEU A 82 28.88 10.23 29.43
C LEU A 82 27.46 10.65 28.98
N PRO A 83 26.62 11.33 29.80
CA PRO A 83 25.28 11.74 29.37
C PRO A 83 25.31 12.73 28.19
N TYR A 84 26.26 13.67 28.16
CA TYR A 84 26.41 14.64 27.07
C TYR A 84 26.71 13.95 25.73
N VAL A 85 27.65 12.99 25.74
CA VAL A 85 28.02 12.23 24.53
C VAL A 85 26.86 11.37 24.07
N LEU A 86 26.16 10.69 24.98
CA LEU A 86 25.01 9.84 24.64
C LEU A 86 23.84 10.64 24.06
N ILE A 87 23.55 11.84 24.59
CA ILE A 87 22.51 12.72 24.04
C ILE A 87 22.82 13.05 22.57
N ILE A 88 24.07 13.42 22.25
CA ILE A 88 24.46 13.74 20.87
C ILE A 88 24.29 12.53 19.95
N ILE A 89 24.76 11.36 20.38
CA ILE A 89 24.65 10.12 19.60
C ILE A 89 23.18 9.76 19.35
N PHE A 90 22.35 9.73 20.38
CA PHE A 90 20.93 9.39 20.24
C PHE A 90 20.14 10.45 19.47
N SER A 91 20.55 11.71 19.55
CA SER A 91 19.96 12.79 18.74
C SER A 91 20.22 12.58 17.25
N ILE A 92 21.46 12.26 16.87
CA ILE A 92 21.83 11.96 15.49
C ILE A 92 21.06 10.73 15.00
N LEU A 93 21.01 9.65 15.80
CA LEU A 93 20.27 8.44 15.44
C LEU A 93 18.77 8.70 15.27
N THR A 94 18.18 9.56 16.11
CA THR A 94 16.77 9.96 16.01
C THR A 94 16.49 10.64 14.67
N ILE A 95 17.29 11.66 14.33
CA ILE A 95 17.14 12.42 13.08
C ILE A 95 17.32 11.51 11.88
N LEU A 96 18.34 10.64 11.88
CA LEU A 96 18.57 9.67 10.82
C LEU A 96 17.39 8.71 10.66
N SER A 97 16.87 8.18 11.77
CA SER A 97 15.72 7.27 11.75
C SER A 97 14.46 7.94 11.17
N LEU A 98 14.18 9.19 11.56
CA LEU A 98 13.07 9.98 11.00
C LEU A 98 13.26 10.23 9.51
N PHE A 99 14.47 10.57 9.07
CA PHE A 99 14.77 10.82 7.65
C PHE A 99 14.64 9.55 6.79
N ILE A 100 15.13 8.41 7.30
CA ILE A 100 14.97 7.11 6.65
C ILE A 100 13.47 6.77 6.54
N SER A 101 12.73 6.93 7.63
CA SER A 101 11.28 6.70 7.65
C SER A 101 10.55 7.52 6.59
N LEU A 102 10.83 8.83 6.52
CA LEU A 102 10.24 9.73 5.53
C LEU A 102 10.55 9.29 4.10
N THR A 103 11.78 8.88 3.83
CA THR A 103 12.19 8.37 2.51
C THR A 103 11.38 7.14 2.10
N PHE A 104 11.09 6.23 3.04
CA PHE A 104 10.24 5.07 2.77
C PHE A 104 8.78 5.46 2.50
N PHE A 105 8.22 6.43 3.24
CA PHE A 105 6.86 6.90 2.96
C PHE A 105 6.74 7.64 1.63
N ILE A 106 7.74 8.43 1.24
CA ILE A 106 7.80 9.03 -0.09
C ILE A 106 7.77 7.94 -1.17
N LYS A 107 8.47 6.83 -0.99
CA LYS A 107 8.40 5.67 -1.91
C LYS A 107 7.01 5.02 -1.95
N VAL A 108 6.25 5.06 -0.87
CA VAL A 108 4.87 4.53 -0.83
C VAL A 108 3.91 5.43 -1.60
N VAL A 109 4.00 6.75 -1.45
CA VAL A 109 3.11 7.70 -2.18
C VAL A 109 3.59 8.01 -3.60
N SER A 110 4.82 7.60 -3.94
CA SER A 110 5.34 7.78 -5.29
C SER A 110 4.43 7.10 -6.33
N ILE A 111 4.29 7.77 -7.47
CA ILE A 111 3.42 7.35 -8.56
C ILE A 111 3.95 6.02 -9.09
N GLN A 112 3.10 5.00 -9.03
CA GLN A 112 3.33 3.71 -9.66
C GLN A 112 2.18 3.45 -10.64
N THR A 113 2.50 2.84 -11.79
CA THR A 113 1.50 2.49 -12.80
C THR A 113 0.50 1.51 -12.22
N TYR A 114 -0.73 1.97 -12.04
CA TYR A 114 -1.86 1.15 -11.62
C TYR A 114 -2.66 0.79 -12.87
N LYS A 115 -2.81 -0.51 -13.16
CA LYS A 115 -3.53 -0.96 -14.35
C LYS A 115 -5.03 -0.84 -14.13
N ARG A 116 -5.72 -0.46 -15.20
CA ARG A 116 -7.19 -0.39 -15.29
C ARG A 116 -7.64 -1.21 -16.49
N LEU A 117 -8.92 -1.56 -16.50
CA LEU A 117 -9.53 -2.23 -17.65
C LEU A 117 -9.45 -1.33 -18.88
N SER A 118 -9.04 -1.90 -20.02
CA SER A 118 -9.03 -1.14 -21.26
C SER A 118 -10.46 -0.97 -21.78
N LEU A 119 -10.81 0.24 -22.17
CA LEU A 119 -12.11 0.52 -22.80
C LEU A 119 -12.10 0.29 -24.32
N GLU A 120 -10.94 -0.03 -24.90
CA GLU A 120 -10.79 -0.25 -26.34
C GLU A 120 -11.64 -1.43 -26.85
N GLY A 121 -11.93 -2.41 -25.98
CA GLY A 121 -12.78 -3.56 -26.29
C GLY A 121 -14.29 -3.29 -26.20
N PHE A 122 -14.72 -2.12 -25.73
CA PHE A 122 -16.14 -1.79 -25.55
C PHE A 122 -16.72 -1.20 -26.83
N THR A 123 -16.94 -2.06 -27.83
CA THR A 123 -17.47 -1.69 -29.15
C THR A 123 -18.81 -2.36 -29.43
N GLU A 124 -19.61 -1.77 -30.32
CA GLU A 124 -20.89 -2.36 -30.76
C GLU A 124 -20.70 -3.77 -31.32
N ASN A 125 -19.61 -4.01 -32.06
CA ASN A 125 -19.27 -5.32 -32.59
C ASN A 125 -19.10 -6.35 -31.46
N ASN A 126 -18.36 -5.98 -30.41
CA ASN A 126 -18.14 -6.87 -29.27
C ASN A 126 -19.40 -7.08 -28.41
N ALA A 127 -20.35 -6.15 -28.45
CA ALA A 127 -21.64 -6.27 -27.77
C ALA A 127 -22.56 -7.33 -28.39
N THR A 128 -22.26 -7.83 -29.59
CA THR A 128 -23.04 -8.88 -30.27
C THR A 128 -22.65 -10.31 -29.86
N TYR A 129 -21.52 -10.49 -29.16
CA TYR A 129 -21.06 -11.80 -28.72
C TYR A 129 -21.90 -12.37 -27.56
N GLU A 130 -21.89 -13.70 -27.44
CA GLU A 130 -22.54 -14.41 -26.34
C GLU A 130 -22.02 -13.93 -24.97
N GLU A 131 -22.94 -13.69 -24.03
CA GLU A 131 -22.63 -13.20 -22.68
C GLU A 131 -21.55 -14.04 -21.98
N GLY A 132 -21.58 -15.37 -22.12
CA GLY A 132 -20.60 -16.27 -21.50
C GLY A 132 -19.18 -16.10 -22.07
N LEU A 133 -19.06 -15.79 -23.36
CA LEU A 133 -17.77 -15.51 -24.01
C LEU A 133 -17.21 -14.16 -23.54
N VAL A 134 -18.05 -13.12 -23.54
CA VAL A 134 -17.67 -11.78 -23.09
C VAL A 134 -17.26 -11.80 -21.62
N SER A 135 -18.06 -12.45 -20.77
CA SER A 135 -17.79 -12.58 -19.34
C SER A 135 -16.45 -13.30 -19.07
N THR A 136 -16.17 -14.36 -19.85
CA THR A 136 -14.90 -15.09 -19.75
C THR A 136 -13.71 -14.24 -20.18
N SER A 137 -13.86 -13.46 -21.25
CA SER A 137 -12.81 -12.56 -21.72
C SER A 137 -12.48 -11.47 -20.67
N LEU A 138 -13.52 -10.81 -20.14
CA LEU A 138 -13.38 -9.81 -19.08
C LEU A 138 -12.76 -10.41 -17.82
N MET A 139 -13.18 -11.62 -17.41
CA MET A 139 -12.59 -12.33 -16.28
C MET A 139 -11.07 -12.49 -16.45
N ILE A 140 -10.60 -12.88 -17.63
CA ILE A 140 -9.15 -13.06 -17.89
C ILE A 140 -8.42 -11.71 -17.76
N GLU A 141 -9.00 -10.63 -18.28
CA GLU A 141 -8.40 -9.29 -18.22
C GLU A 141 -8.36 -8.77 -16.77
N TYR A 142 -9.47 -8.85 -16.03
CA TYR A 142 -9.54 -8.48 -14.62
C TYR A 142 -8.53 -9.25 -13.78
N LYS A 143 -8.40 -10.56 -13.98
CA LYS A 143 -7.41 -11.39 -13.26
C LYS A 143 -5.99 -10.89 -13.48
N SER A 144 -5.64 -10.52 -14.72
CA SER A 144 -4.33 -9.98 -15.06
C SER A 144 -4.06 -8.63 -14.39
N ILE A 145 -5.06 -7.74 -14.41
CA ILE A 145 -5.00 -6.41 -13.78
C ILE A 145 -4.83 -6.54 -12.27
N ILE A 146 -5.67 -7.34 -11.61
CA ILE A 146 -5.62 -7.56 -10.16
C ILE A 146 -4.26 -8.11 -9.75
N LYS A 147 -3.73 -9.12 -10.47
CA LYS A 147 -2.40 -9.67 -10.18
C LYS A 147 -1.31 -8.59 -10.23
N HIS A 148 -1.30 -7.77 -11.28
CA HIS A 148 -0.33 -6.69 -11.42
C HIS A 148 -0.45 -5.64 -10.31
N ASN A 149 -1.67 -5.20 -10.01
CA ASN A 149 -1.94 -4.20 -8.99
C ASN A 149 -1.61 -4.74 -7.58
N ASN A 150 -1.87 -6.02 -7.34
CA ASN A 150 -1.53 -6.70 -6.09
C ASN A 150 -0.01 -6.73 -5.85
N GLU A 151 0.78 -7.05 -6.88
CA GLU A 151 2.25 -7.00 -6.80
C GLU A 151 2.76 -5.59 -6.50
N ALA A 152 2.19 -4.57 -7.15
CA ALA A 152 2.50 -3.17 -6.89
C ALA A 152 2.18 -2.77 -5.44
N ASN A 153 0.99 -3.11 -4.95
CA ASN A 153 0.55 -2.82 -3.59
C ASN A 153 1.39 -3.56 -2.54
N ASN A 154 1.74 -4.82 -2.78
CA ASN A 154 2.61 -5.58 -1.89
C ASN A 154 4.00 -4.96 -1.77
N LYS A 155 4.54 -4.42 -2.86
CA LYS A 155 5.81 -3.67 -2.84
C LYS A 155 5.69 -2.42 -1.96
N LYS A 156 4.62 -1.63 -2.15
CA LYS A 156 4.35 -0.44 -1.31
C LYS A 156 4.17 -0.81 0.17
N ILE A 157 3.48 -1.90 0.49
CA ILE A 157 3.30 -2.39 1.87
C ILE A 157 4.64 -2.69 2.55
N ARG A 158 5.62 -3.24 1.82
CA ARG A 158 6.97 -3.49 2.37
C ARG A 158 7.64 -2.18 2.79
N PHE A 159 7.61 -1.16 1.93
CA PHE A 159 8.15 0.16 2.26
C PHE A 159 7.41 0.81 3.43
N TYR A 160 6.08 0.71 3.47
CA TYR A 160 5.28 1.20 4.57
C TYR A 160 5.68 0.55 5.91
N LYS A 161 5.81 -0.78 5.95
CA LYS A 161 6.23 -1.49 7.17
C LYS A 161 7.62 -1.04 7.64
N THR A 162 8.57 -0.91 6.71
CA THR A 162 9.91 -0.41 7.04
C THR A 162 9.85 1.03 7.57
N GLY A 163 9.08 1.92 6.94
CA GLY A 163 8.90 3.30 7.39
C GLY A 163 8.34 3.37 8.81
N VAL A 164 7.28 2.60 9.11
CA VAL A 164 6.68 2.52 10.47
C VAL A 164 7.69 2.00 11.50
N TYR A 165 8.50 1.00 11.15
CA TYR A 165 9.53 0.48 12.06
C TYR A 165 10.54 1.56 12.46
N PHE A 166 10.99 2.39 11.52
CA PHE A 166 11.88 3.52 11.82
C PHE A 166 11.21 4.65 12.63
N ILE A 167 9.88 4.83 12.53
CA ILE A 167 9.16 5.72 13.46
C ILE A 167 9.23 5.17 14.89
N LEU A 168 8.99 3.86 15.06
CA LEU A 168 9.03 3.27 16.40
C LEU A 168 10.42 3.41 17.03
N ILE A 169 11.47 3.17 16.24
CA ILE A 169 12.86 3.42 16.68
C ILE A 169 13.06 4.88 17.06
N SER A 170 12.65 5.84 16.21
CA SER A 170 12.85 7.27 16.50
C SER A 170 12.09 7.72 17.74
N LEU A 171 10.92 7.16 18.01
CA LEU A 171 10.12 7.46 19.20
C LEU A 171 10.84 6.99 20.48
N VAL A 172 11.38 5.76 20.47
CA VAL A 172 12.19 5.25 21.59
C VAL A 172 13.45 6.09 21.78
N LEU A 173 14.17 6.42 20.72
CA LEU A 173 15.38 7.25 20.79
C LEU A 173 15.08 8.67 21.28
N THR A 174 13.96 9.26 20.88
CA THR A 174 13.49 10.56 21.37
C THR A 174 13.24 10.51 22.87
N ALA A 175 12.54 9.49 23.36
CA ALA A 175 12.26 9.32 24.78
C ALA A 175 13.55 9.15 25.60
N VAL A 176 14.49 8.31 25.13
CA VAL A 176 15.79 8.13 25.78
C VAL A 176 16.59 9.43 25.80
N SER A 177 16.64 10.14 24.68
CA SER A 177 17.35 11.42 24.58
C SER A 177 16.76 12.47 25.52
N TYR A 178 15.43 12.50 25.66
CA TYR A 178 14.75 13.39 26.60
C TYR A 178 15.09 13.05 28.06
N ILE A 179 15.01 11.77 28.44
CA ILE A 179 15.38 11.33 29.80
C ILE A 179 16.83 11.70 30.12
N LEU A 180 17.77 11.42 29.21
CA LEU A 180 19.17 11.79 29.38
C LEU A 180 19.35 13.30 29.51
N SER A 181 18.58 14.10 28.76
CA SER A 181 18.64 15.56 28.85
C SER A 181 18.28 16.09 30.23
N LEU A 182 17.42 15.39 31.00
CA LEU A 182 17.10 15.78 32.38
C LEU A 182 18.27 15.61 33.35
N PHE A 183 19.19 14.69 33.06
CA PHE A 183 20.38 14.43 33.87
C PHE A 183 21.62 15.22 33.41
N ALA A 184 21.54 15.88 32.24
CA ALA A 184 22.62 16.66 31.65
C ALA A 184 22.45 18.19 31.82
N VAL A 185 21.39 18.62 32.52
CA VAL A 185 21.18 20.01 32.96
C VAL A 185 22.04 20.33 34.17
#